data_AF-A0A7J4ACC9-F1
#
_entry.id   AF-A0A7J4ACC9-F1
#
_cell.length_a   1.000
_cell.length_b   1.000
_cell.length_c   1.000
_cell.angle_alpha   90.00
_cell.angle_beta   90.00
_cell.angle_gamma   90.00
#
_symmetry.space_group_name_H-M   'P 1'
#
loop_
_entity.id
_entity.type
_entity.pdbx_description
1 polymer ?
#
loop_
_entity_poly.entity_id
_entity_poly.type
_entity_poly.pdbx_seq_one_letter_code
_entity_poly.pdbx_strand_id
1 'polypeptide(L)'
;MKGFISIVCRALINTESLSGVETIGNLSRHRTAPIVIPNGDGYTIRFVPVLSGESLAHYYQELLVEQAEKLGLPLSQRSRRLEFLKFSAEKLLEEENIAAAKNENEIRRVEVDILLKDYVCDVGGFLCPAGVPVKRTSCFQVGYAIPAIYEGEASALESQFHMRFSPSNMIKE
;
A
#
# COMPACT_ATOMS: atom_id res chain seq x y z
N MET A 1 -18.78 20.79 2.39
CA MET A 1 -18.74 20.43 0.96
C MET A 1 -18.50 18.93 0.84
N LYS A 2 -19.31 18.19 0.07
CA LYS A 2 -18.96 16.84 -0.38
C LYS A 2 -18.23 17.00 -1.71
N GLY A 3 -16.94 16.72 -1.73
CA GLY A 3 -16.11 16.74 -2.95
C GLY A 3 -15.48 15.37 -3.14
N PHE A 4 -15.45 14.89 -4.38
CA PHE A 4 -14.78 13.66 -4.77
C PHE A 4 -13.80 13.99 -5.90
N ILE A 5 -12.56 13.52 -5.77
CA ILE A 5 -11.49 13.77 -6.73
C ILE A 5 -11.02 12.40 -7.24
N SER A 6 -10.89 12.27 -8.56
CA SER A 6 -10.34 11.09 -9.23
C SER A 6 -9.22 11.51 -10.16
N ILE A 7 -8.10 10.77 -10.11
CA ILE A 7 -6.90 11.04 -10.89
C ILE A 7 -6.44 9.74 -11.53
N VAL A 8 -6.13 9.80 -12.83
CA VAL A 8 -5.42 8.75 -13.56
C VAL A 8 -4.08 9.33 -13.99
N CYS A 9 -3.00 8.65 -13.65
CA CYS A 9 -1.64 9.11 -13.91
C CYS A 9 -0.88 8.07 -14.73
N ARG A 10 -0.01 8.56 -15.62
CA ARG A 10 1.01 7.78 -16.30
C ARG A 10 2.35 8.44 -16.03
N ALA A 11 3.31 7.64 -15.59
CA ALA A 11 4.66 8.11 -15.28
C ALA A 11 5.70 7.23 -15.97
N LEU A 12 6.83 7.83 -16.36
CA LEU A 12 8.01 7.11 -16.78
C LEU A 12 8.81 6.74 -15.52
N ILE A 13 8.98 5.45 -15.26
CA ILE A 13 9.62 4.94 -14.04
C ILE A 13 10.95 4.27 -14.42
N ASN A 14 12.01 4.56 -13.66
CA ASN A 14 13.28 3.87 -13.78
C ASN A 14 13.10 2.41 -13.31
N THR A 15 13.37 1.46 -14.21
CA THR A 15 13.20 0.03 -13.94
C THR A 15 14.17 -0.48 -12.88
N GLU A 16 15.40 0.04 -12.80
CA GLU A 16 16.40 -0.32 -11.78
C GLU A 16 15.92 0.02 -10.37
N SER A 17 15.33 1.22 -10.20
CA SER A 17 14.75 1.65 -8.92
C SER A 17 13.49 0.86 -8.56
N LEU A 18 12.66 0.51 -9.54
CA LEU A 18 11.45 -0.29 -9.35
C LEU A 18 11.75 -1.75 -9.00
N SER A 19 12.79 -2.31 -9.63
CA SER A 19 13.26 -3.67 -9.41
C SER A 19 14.30 -3.77 -8.30
N GLY A 20 14.53 -2.70 -7.52
CA GLY A 20 15.34 -2.68 -6.30
C GLY A 20 16.52 -3.65 -6.37
N VAL A 21 17.51 -3.33 -7.21
CA VAL A 21 18.61 -4.21 -7.66
C VAL A 21 19.46 -4.84 -6.54
N GLU A 22 19.22 -4.50 -5.28
CA GLU A 22 19.90 -5.12 -4.14
C GLU A 22 19.00 -6.14 -3.45
N THR A 23 19.31 -7.42 -3.70
CA THR A 23 18.82 -8.49 -2.83
C THR A 23 19.54 -8.37 -1.48
N ILE A 24 18.89 -7.82 -0.47
CA ILE A 24 19.36 -7.99 0.91
C ILE A 24 18.92 -9.40 1.38
N GLY A 25 19.76 -10.41 1.13
CA GLY A 25 19.53 -11.79 1.59
C GLY A 25 18.69 -12.66 0.64
N ASN A 26 17.68 -13.38 1.17
CA ASN A 26 16.82 -14.33 0.42
C ASN A 26 15.39 -13.81 0.16
N LEU A 27 15.17 -12.50 0.29
CA LEU A 27 13.84 -11.91 0.22
C LEU A 27 13.73 -10.94 -0.96
N SER A 28 13.41 -11.47 -2.14
CA SER A 28 13.00 -10.65 -3.28
C SER A 28 11.54 -10.19 -3.06
N ARG A 29 11.34 -8.93 -2.67
CA ARG A 29 10.01 -8.32 -2.49
C ARG A 29 9.48 -7.67 -3.78
N HIS A 30 9.88 -8.14 -4.97
CA HIS A 30 9.30 -7.58 -6.20
C HIS A 30 7.89 -8.12 -6.37
N ARG A 31 6.89 -7.26 -6.15
CA ARG A 31 5.52 -7.62 -6.50
C ARG A 31 5.40 -7.69 -8.01
N THR A 32 4.86 -8.80 -8.48
CA THR A 32 4.49 -8.98 -9.87
C THR A 32 2.99 -9.19 -9.99
N ALA A 33 2.42 -8.76 -11.11
CA ALA A 33 1.03 -9.05 -11.44
C ALA A 33 0.97 -9.76 -12.81
N PRO A 34 0.05 -10.73 -12.96
CA PRO A 34 -0.18 -11.36 -14.26
C PRO A 34 -0.97 -10.42 -15.16
N ILE A 35 -0.46 -10.20 -16.36
CA ILE A 35 -1.17 -9.57 -17.48
C ILE A 35 -1.52 -10.66 -18.47
N VAL A 36 -2.79 -10.70 -18.87
CA VAL A 36 -3.29 -11.61 -19.91
C VAL A 36 -3.27 -10.86 -21.24
N ILE A 37 -2.45 -11.34 -22.18
CA ILE A 37 -2.33 -10.76 -23.52
C ILE A 37 -3.00 -11.73 -24.51
N PRO A 38 -4.03 -11.29 -25.25
CA PRO A 38 -4.61 -12.09 -26.31
C PRO A 38 -3.64 -12.17 -27.50
N ASN A 39 -3.42 -13.37 -28.02
CA ASN A 39 -2.57 -13.65 -29.16
C ASN A 39 -3.35 -14.51 -30.14
N GLY A 40 -3.89 -13.92 -31.23
CA GLY A 40 -4.56 -14.67 -32.32
C GLY A 40 -5.54 -15.75 -31.84
N ASP A 41 -5.05 -16.99 -31.72
CA ASP A 41 -5.81 -18.18 -31.32
C ASP A 41 -5.71 -18.56 -29.82
N GLY A 42 -5.14 -17.70 -28.95
CA GLY A 42 -4.95 -18.01 -27.54
C GLY A 42 -4.61 -16.82 -26.64
N TYR A 43 -4.21 -17.12 -25.41
CA TYR A 43 -3.81 -16.13 -24.41
C TYR A 43 -2.41 -16.44 -23.88
N THR A 44 -1.62 -15.40 -23.64
CA THR A 44 -0.33 -15.52 -22.96
C THR A 44 -0.37 -14.73 -21.66
N ILE A 45 -0.08 -15.40 -20.55
CA ILE A 45 0.03 -14.79 -19.24
C ILE A 45 1.48 -14.36 -19.04
N ARG A 46 1.71 -13.07 -18.76
CA ARG A 46 3.04 -12.53 -18.46
C ARG A 46 3.03 -11.88 -17.08
N PHE A 47 4.03 -12.16 -16.26
CA PHE A 47 4.23 -11.48 -14.98
C PHE A 47 5.09 -10.24 -15.20
N VAL A 48 4.60 -9.09 -14.77
CA VAL A 48 5.33 -7.82 -14.85
C VAL A 48 5.52 -7.22 -13.46
N PRO A 49 6.59 -6.45 -13.21
CA PRO A 49 6.75 -5.73 -11.95
C PRO A 49 5.66 -4.67 -11.81
N VAL A 50 5.15 -4.53 -10.59
CA VAL A 50 4.10 -3.57 -10.25
C VAL A 50 4.38 -2.88 -8.92
N LEU A 51 3.91 -1.64 -8.77
CA LEU A 51 3.80 -1.00 -7.46
C LEU A 51 2.41 -1.28 -6.91
N SER A 52 2.36 -1.81 -5.69
CA SER A 52 1.09 -2.13 -5.06
C SER A 52 0.39 -0.86 -4.58
N GLY A 53 -0.94 -0.87 -4.58
CA GLY A 53 -1.72 0.23 -4.01
C GLY A 53 -1.34 0.51 -2.56
N GLU A 54 -1.00 -0.51 -1.77
CA GLU A 54 -0.58 -0.32 -0.38
C GLU A 54 0.76 0.42 -0.25
N SER A 55 1.71 0.21 -1.17
CA SER A 55 2.98 0.96 -1.16
C SER A 55 2.76 2.45 -1.44
N LEU A 56 1.90 2.76 -2.42
CA LEU A 56 1.51 4.13 -2.73
C LEU A 56 0.69 4.75 -1.60
N ALA A 57 -0.22 3.99 -0.99
CA ALA A 57 -0.99 4.43 0.17
C ALA A 57 -0.12 4.65 1.41
N HIS A 58 0.95 3.86 1.60
CA HIS A 58 1.91 4.06 2.66
C HIS A 58 2.60 5.41 2.50
N TYR A 59 3.17 5.67 1.33
CA TYR A 59 3.84 6.94 1.04
C TYR A 59 2.88 8.13 1.13
N TYR A 60 1.64 7.98 0.65
CA TYR A 60 0.61 9.00 0.83
C TYR A 60 0.33 9.29 2.32
N GLN A 61 0.26 8.27 3.17
CA GLN A 61 0.07 8.45 4.61
C GLN A 61 1.30 9.09 5.27
N GLU A 62 2.52 8.83 4.81
CA GLU A 62 3.72 9.56 5.27
C GLU A 62 3.61 11.07 4.97
N LEU A 63 3.16 11.42 3.75
CA LEU A 63 2.90 12.81 3.40
C LEU A 63 1.79 13.42 4.26
N LEU A 64 0.75 12.65 4.61
CA LEU A 64 -0.29 13.11 5.54
C LEU A 64 0.27 13.38 6.95
N VAL A 65 1.19 12.54 7.44
CA VAL A 65 1.87 12.77 8.72
C VAL A 65 2.67 14.07 8.66
N GLU A 66 3.45 14.29 7.61
CA GLU A 66 4.23 15.52 7.43
C GLU A 66 3.33 16.77 7.41
N GLN A 67 2.21 16.72 6.70
CA GLN A 67 1.25 17.83 6.68
C GLN A 67 0.54 18.01 8.03
N ALA A 68 0.18 16.92 8.70
CA ALA A 68 -0.45 16.96 10.01
C ALA A 68 0.46 17.60 11.06
N GLU A 69 1.76 17.28 11.06
CA GLU A 69 2.73 17.92 11.95
C GLU A 69 2.86 19.43 11.68
N LYS A 70 2.93 19.83 10.40
CA LYS A 70 2.99 21.24 10.00
C LYS A 70 1.75 22.03 10.42
N LEU A 71 0.58 21.41 10.36
CA LEU A 71 -0.71 22.03 10.68
C LEU A 71 -1.12 21.86 12.15
N GLY A 72 -0.34 21.14 12.96
CA GLY A 72 -0.67 20.86 14.35
C GLY A 72 -1.89 19.94 14.54
N LEU A 73 -2.15 19.05 13.57
CA LEU A 73 -3.24 18.08 13.63
C LEU A 73 -2.90 16.87 14.53
N PRO A 74 -3.90 16.21 15.13
CA PRO A 74 -3.67 15.10 16.04
C PRO A 74 -3.12 13.87 15.30
N LEU A 75 -2.13 13.23 15.92
CA LEU A 75 -1.49 12.01 15.43
C LEU A 75 -1.25 11.05 16.61
N SER A 76 -1.47 9.76 16.37
CA SER A 76 -1.03 8.71 17.29
C SER A 76 0.50 8.60 17.30
N GLN A 77 1.06 8.03 18.36
CA GLN A 77 2.51 7.83 18.48
C GLN A 77 3.06 6.90 17.39
N ARG A 78 2.25 5.94 16.96
CA ARG A 78 2.60 5.00 15.87
C ARG A 78 2.62 5.70 14.52
N SER A 79 1.59 6.49 14.20
CA SER A 79 1.56 7.27 12.96
C SER A 79 2.71 8.28 12.86
N ARG A 80 3.11 8.91 13.97
CA ARG A 80 4.34 9.76 14.00
C ARG A 80 5.61 9.01 13.64
N ARG A 81 5.68 7.72 13.96
CA ARG A 81 6.82 6.84 13.61
C ARG A 81 6.67 6.22 12.22
N LEU A 82 5.65 6.62 11.46
CA LEU A 82 5.29 6.04 10.17
C LEU A 82 4.95 4.54 10.26
N GLU A 83 4.52 4.08 11.45
CA GLU A 83 4.06 2.71 11.70
C GLU A 83 2.53 2.65 11.58
N PHE A 84 2.00 2.46 10.36
CA PHE A 84 0.56 2.49 10.10
C PHE A 84 -0.20 1.22 10.49
N LEU A 85 -0.08 0.80 11.75
CA LEU A 85 -0.86 -0.31 12.33
C LEU A 85 -2.32 0.09 12.64
N LYS A 86 -2.61 1.38 12.79
CA LYS A 86 -3.96 1.99 12.81
C LYS A 86 -4.97 1.26 13.70
N PHE A 87 -4.65 1.16 15.00
CA PHE A 87 -5.55 0.58 16.02
C PHE A 87 -6.04 -0.84 15.73
N SER A 88 -5.28 -1.62 14.96
CA SER A 88 -5.63 -3.00 14.56
C SER A 88 -5.56 -4.04 15.68
N ALA A 89 -5.18 -3.65 16.89
CA ALA A 89 -5.11 -4.52 18.06
C ALA A 89 -5.48 -3.75 19.33
N GLU A 90 -6.00 -4.45 20.33
CA GLU A 90 -6.43 -3.87 21.61
C GLU A 90 -5.30 -3.11 22.31
N LYS A 91 -4.08 -3.66 22.30
CA LYS A 91 -2.88 -3.01 22.82
C LYS A 91 -2.64 -1.61 22.21
N LEU A 92 -2.95 -1.42 20.93
CA LEU A 92 -2.76 -0.13 20.27
C LEU A 92 -3.80 0.91 20.70
N LEU A 93 -4.99 0.46 21.13
CA LEU A 93 -5.99 1.34 21.75
C LEU A 93 -5.55 1.74 23.16
N GLU A 94 -5.04 0.80 23.95
CA GLU A 94 -4.53 1.05 25.30
C GLU A 94 -3.36 2.05 25.29
N GLU A 95 -2.43 1.90 24.33
CA GLU A 95 -1.30 2.83 24.12
C GLU A 95 -1.77 4.29 23.95
N GLU A 96 -2.97 4.50 23.42
CA GLU A 96 -3.54 5.83 23.16
C GLU A 96 -4.70 6.21 24.10
N ASN A 97 -4.95 5.39 25.14
CA ASN A 97 -6.04 5.53 26.13
C ASN A 97 -7.45 5.54 25.53
N ILE A 98 -7.69 4.73 24.50
CA ILE A 98 -9.01 4.55 23.89
C ILE A 98 -9.60 3.22 24.39
N ALA A 99 -10.82 3.23 24.92
CA ALA A 99 -11.50 2.00 25.31
C ALA A 99 -12.13 1.30 24.10
N ALA A 100 -11.87 0.01 23.93
CA ALA A 100 -12.50 -0.82 22.89
C ALA A 100 -14.03 -0.85 23.01
N ALA A 101 -14.72 -1.10 21.89
CA ALA A 101 -16.18 -1.13 21.87
C ALA A 101 -16.68 -2.42 22.52
N LYS A 102 -17.50 -2.30 23.57
CA LYS A 102 -18.08 -3.47 24.27
C LYS A 102 -19.38 -3.96 23.64
N ASN A 103 -20.10 -3.08 22.96
CA ASN A 103 -21.39 -3.34 22.32
C ASN A 103 -21.51 -2.49 21.04
N GLU A 104 -22.54 -2.77 20.23
CA GLU A 104 -22.75 -2.07 18.95
C GLU A 104 -23.02 -0.57 19.12
N ASN A 105 -23.61 -0.15 20.24
CA ASN A 105 -23.89 1.26 20.52
C ASN A 105 -22.60 2.09 20.74
N GLU A 106 -21.49 1.43 21.09
CA GLU A 106 -20.19 2.07 21.28
C GLU A 106 -19.35 2.17 20.00
N ILE A 107 -19.76 1.53 18.89
CA ILE A 107 -19.01 1.55 17.62
C ILE A 107 -18.72 2.99 17.18
N ARG A 108 -19.74 3.85 17.24
CA ARG A 108 -19.60 5.24 16.80
C ARG A 108 -18.72 6.05 17.73
N ARG A 109 -18.75 5.77 19.05
CA ARG A 109 -17.87 6.40 20.03
C ARG A 109 -16.42 6.08 19.71
N VAL A 110 -16.09 4.80 19.57
CA VAL A 110 -14.72 4.35 19.27
C VAL A 110 -14.23 4.86 17.93
N GLU A 111 -15.10 4.87 16.90
CA GLU A 111 -14.75 5.49 15.62
C GLU A 111 -14.35 6.95 15.81
N VAL A 112 -15.19 7.77 16.46
CA VAL A 112 -14.91 9.19 16.68
C VAL A 112 -13.67 9.41 17.55
N ASP A 113 -13.46 8.60 18.59
CA ASP A 113 -12.28 8.67 19.46
C ASP A 113 -10.99 8.45 18.64
N ILE A 114 -10.98 7.45 17.75
CA ILE A 114 -9.86 7.17 16.85
C ILE A 114 -9.64 8.33 15.86
N LEU A 115 -10.71 8.89 15.29
CA LEU A 115 -10.62 10.00 14.33
C LEU A 115 -10.07 11.28 14.96
N LEU A 116 -10.52 11.61 16.17
CA LEU A 116 -10.03 12.77 16.91
C LEU A 116 -8.59 12.58 17.39
N LYS A 117 -8.15 11.32 17.52
CA LYS A 117 -6.79 11.00 17.96
C LYS A 117 -5.78 10.97 16.82
N ASP A 118 -6.17 10.53 15.63
CA ASP A 118 -5.26 10.31 14.52
C ASP A 118 -5.86 10.71 13.17
N TYR A 119 -5.36 11.83 12.65
CA TYR A 119 -5.73 12.37 11.33
C TYR A 119 -5.47 11.38 10.19
N VAL A 120 -4.43 10.54 10.29
CA VAL A 120 -4.13 9.53 9.26
C VAL A 120 -5.22 8.48 9.21
N CYS A 121 -5.81 8.11 10.36
CA CYS A 121 -6.93 7.17 10.41
C CYS A 121 -8.23 7.78 9.87
N ASP A 122 -8.41 9.09 9.96
CA ASP A 122 -9.57 9.78 9.37
C ASP A 122 -9.58 9.71 7.85
N VAL A 123 -8.44 10.03 7.23
CA VAL A 123 -8.29 10.01 5.77
C VAL A 123 -8.03 8.60 5.24
N GLY A 124 -7.08 7.88 5.83
CA GLY A 124 -6.58 6.58 5.38
C GLY A 124 -7.39 5.37 5.87
N GLY A 125 -8.41 5.59 6.71
CA GLY A 125 -9.25 4.55 7.28
C GLY A 125 -8.50 3.58 8.20
N PHE A 126 -9.26 2.72 8.88
CA PHE A 126 -8.72 1.74 9.82
C PHE A 126 -9.67 0.55 9.99
N LEU A 127 -9.14 -0.51 10.59
CA LEU A 127 -9.90 -1.67 11.02
C LEU A 127 -9.45 -2.04 12.43
N CYS A 128 -10.31 -1.83 13.41
CA CYS A 128 -10.11 -2.22 14.80
C CYS A 128 -10.93 -3.49 15.08
N PRO A 129 -10.31 -4.68 15.17
CA PRO A 129 -11.01 -5.93 15.45
C PRO A 129 -11.25 -6.18 16.95
N ALA A 130 -10.74 -5.32 17.85
CA ALA A 130 -10.87 -5.50 19.30
C ALA A 130 -12.31 -5.28 19.79
N GLY A 131 -12.81 -6.17 20.65
CA GLY A 131 -14.18 -6.13 21.16
C GLY A 131 -15.21 -6.32 20.02
N VAL A 132 -16.12 -5.35 19.87
CA VAL A 132 -16.97 -5.25 18.69
C VAL A 132 -16.20 -4.57 17.55
N PRO A 133 -16.02 -5.23 16.39
CA PRO A 133 -15.20 -4.69 15.30
C PRO A 133 -15.69 -3.33 14.78
N VAL A 134 -14.78 -2.36 14.73
CA VAL A 134 -15.02 -1.02 14.19
C VAL A 134 -14.18 -0.86 12.93
N LYS A 135 -14.85 -0.58 11.81
CA LYS A 135 -14.20 -0.39 10.52
C LYS A 135 -14.56 0.96 9.93
N ARG A 136 -13.54 1.68 9.46
CA ARG A 136 -13.70 2.85 8.60
C ARG A 136 -12.95 2.62 7.30
N THR A 137 -13.66 2.74 6.17
CA THR A 137 -13.05 2.68 4.85
C THR A 137 -12.23 3.92 4.56
N SER A 138 -11.06 3.74 3.95
CA SER A 138 -10.20 4.84 3.51
C SER A 138 -10.94 5.78 2.55
N CYS A 139 -10.79 7.08 2.75
CA CYS A 139 -11.21 8.12 1.80
C CYS A 139 -10.23 8.24 0.62
N PHE A 140 -8.98 7.78 0.79
CA PHE A 140 -8.00 7.67 -0.27
C PHE A 140 -7.95 6.23 -0.82
N GLN A 141 -8.28 6.07 -2.09
CA GLN A 141 -8.27 4.78 -2.78
C GLN A 141 -7.27 4.85 -3.93
N VAL A 142 -6.33 3.91 -3.96
CA VAL A 142 -5.28 3.84 -4.97
C VAL A 142 -5.16 2.41 -5.50
N GLY A 143 -5.12 2.30 -6.83
CA GLY A 143 -4.91 1.04 -7.52
C GLY A 143 -3.43 0.67 -7.60
N TYR A 144 -3.15 -0.44 -8.28
CA TYR A 144 -1.78 -0.81 -8.62
C TYR A 144 -1.26 0.11 -9.72
N ALA A 145 0.00 0.53 -9.61
CA ALA A 145 0.71 1.08 -10.76
C ALA A 145 1.25 -0.09 -11.58
N ILE A 146 0.63 -0.29 -12.75
CA ILE A 146 1.01 -1.32 -13.71
C ILE A 146 1.71 -0.67 -14.91
N PRO A 147 2.57 -1.41 -15.62
CA PRO A 147 3.10 -0.95 -16.90
C PRO A 147 1.96 -0.57 -17.84
N ALA A 148 2.13 0.53 -18.58
CA ALA A 148 1.18 0.91 -19.62
C ALA A 148 1.30 -0.08 -20.78
N ILE A 149 0.27 -0.90 -21.00
CA ILE A 149 0.24 -1.89 -22.08
C ILE A 149 -0.35 -1.21 -23.32
N TYR A 150 0.40 -1.16 -24.42
CA TYR A 150 -0.12 -0.80 -25.73
C TYR A 150 -0.19 -2.03 -26.64
N GLU A 151 -1.16 -2.04 -27.55
CA GLU A 151 -1.25 -3.05 -28.60
C GLU A 151 0.02 -3.00 -29.47
N GLY A 152 0.81 -4.08 -29.46
CA GLY A 152 2.03 -4.23 -30.26
C GLY A 152 3.36 -4.28 -29.48
N GLU A 153 3.38 -3.93 -28.18
CA GLU A 153 4.64 -3.79 -27.40
C GLU A 153 4.99 -5.01 -26.52
N ALA A 154 4.40 -6.18 -26.78
CA ALA A 154 4.69 -7.39 -26.00
C ALA A 154 6.20 -7.74 -25.93
N SER A 155 6.97 -7.40 -26.98
CA SER A 155 8.43 -7.56 -27.02
C SER A 155 9.19 -6.52 -26.19
N ALA A 156 8.64 -5.31 -26.00
CA ALA A 156 9.28 -4.28 -25.17
C ALA A 156 9.23 -4.67 -23.68
N LEU A 157 8.15 -5.32 -23.23
CA LEU A 157 8.02 -5.88 -21.89
C LEU A 157 9.13 -6.92 -21.60
N GLU A 158 9.51 -7.76 -22.56
CA GLU A 158 10.60 -8.74 -22.37
C GLU A 158 11.97 -8.06 -22.16
N SER A 159 12.26 -7.01 -22.94
CA SER A 159 13.53 -6.29 -22.86
C SER A 159 13.71 -5.49 -21.56
N GLN A 160 12.61 -5.06 -20.93
CA GLN A 160 12.64 -4.22 -19.73
C GLN A 160 12.83 -5.00 -18.43
N PHE A 161 12.52 -6.31 -18.40
CA PHE A 161 12.35 -7.04 -17.14
C PHE A 161 13.21 -8.29 -16.96
N HIS A 162 13.95 -8.73 -17.99
CA HIS A 162 14.83 -9.89 -17.88
C HIS A 162 16.28 -9.49 -17.54
N MET A 163 16.54 -9.21 -16.25
CA MET A 163 17.90 -9.30 -15.72
C MET A 163 18.28 -10.78 -15.61
N ARG A 164 19.21 -11.26 -16.46
CA ARG A 164 19.72 -12.63 -16.39
C ARG A 164 20.67 -12.77 -15.20
N PHE A 165 20.18 -13.26 -14.06
CA PHE A 165 21.07 -13.81 -13.04
C PHE A 165 21.35 -15.28 -13.38
N SER A 166 22.51 -15.53 -14.00
CA SER A 166 23.02 -16.89 -14.18
C SER A 166 23.93 -17.23 -13.00
N PRO A 167 23.47 -17.94 -11.95
CA PRO A 167 24.38 -18.44 -10.94
C PRO A 167 25.33 -19.43 -11.62
N SER A 168 26.59 -19.04 -11.78
CA SER A 168 27.66 -19.95 -12.20
C SER A 168 27.73 -21.10 -11.19
N ASN A 169 27.54 -22.33 -11.69
CA ASN A 169 27.57 -23.57 -10.93
C ASN A 169 28.61 -23.54 -9.80
N MET A 170 28.16 -23.72 -8.56
CA MET A 170 29.06 -24.14 -7.47
C MET A 170 29.56 -25.54 -7.79
N ILE A 171 30.81 -25.62 -8.22
CA ILE A 171 31.56 -26.88 -8.30
C ILE A 171 31.63 -27.41 -6.87
N LYS A 172 31.00 -28.57 -6.63
CA LYS A 172 31.25 -29.36 -5.42
C LYS A 172 32.56 -30.11 -5.65
N GLU A 173 33.58 -29.79 -4.87
CA GLU A 173 34.66 -30.73 -4.54
C GLU A 173 34.18 -31.73 -3.47
#